data_AF-A0A959F8B0-F1
#
_entry.id   AF-A0A959F8B0-F1
#
_cell.length_a   1.000
_cell.length_b   1.000
_cell.length_c   1.000
_cell.angle_alpha   90.00
_cell.angle_beta   90.00
_cell.angle_gamma   90.00
#
_symmetry.space_group_name_H-M   'P 1'
#
loop_
_entity.id
_entity.type
_entity.pdbx_description
1 polymer ?
#
loop_
_entity_poly.entity_id
_entity_poly.type
_entity_poly.pdbx_seq_one_letter_code
_entity_poly.pdbx_strand_id
1 'polypeptide(L)'
;MKRIGFTLLLFTFLGSVAAQDDLLSLLGEDEETTEYVTAAFKTNRVVNLHSLESTSGGVLDLKISHRFGMLNLGAYELFGLDQASIRIGADYGITDQLTIGMGRSSFEKTYDGFLKFKFLRQSTGKRKMPITAALFASTAIQTLRWQNPDRENLFSSRLYYTFQMILGRKFSEGFSMQLSPTLVHRNLVSVTTEANDVLAVAAAGRIKLSKRVGLNLEYIYVLPDQLAPEYQNSLSIGFDIETGGHVFQLHL
;
A
#
# COMPACT_ATOMS: atom_id res chain seq x y z
N MET A 1 -63.62 61.55 -26.67
CA MET A 1 -63.28 60.20 -26.16
C MET A 1 -61.86 60.26 -25.59
N LYS A 2 -61.71 60.02 -24.30
CA LYS A 2 -60.48 60.16 -23.51
C LYS A 2 -59.65 58.87 -23.62
N ARG A 3 -58.33 58.96 -23.76
CA ARG A 3 -57.39 57.88 -23.44
C ARG A 3 -56.36 58.42 -22.45
N ILE A 4 -56.41 57.86 -21.24
CA ILE A 4 -55.58 58.19 -20.08
C ILE A 4 -54.37 57.25 -20.14
N GLY A 5 -53.16 57.81 -20.14
CA GLY A 5 -51.92 57.04 -20.05
C GLY A 5 -51.60 56.71 -18.58
N PHE A 6 -51.26 55.46 -18.31
CA PHE A 6 -50.75 54.99 -17.03
C PHE A 6 -49.25 54.72 -17.20
N THR A 7 -48.40 55.54 -16.57
CA THR A 7 -46.96 55.25 -16.44
C THR A 7 -46.70 55.00 -14.96
N LEU A 8 -46.47 53.74 -14.60
CA LEU A 8 -46.10 53.35 -13.24
C LEU A 8 -44.58 53.41 -13.12
N LEU A 9 -44.11 54.31 -12.26
CA LEU A 9 -42.71 54.50 -11.90
C LEU A 9 -42.27 53.34 -10.99
N LEU A 10 -41.43 52.42 -11.48
CA LEU A 10 -40.77 51.40 -10.66
C LEU A 10 -39.38 51.94 -10.31
N PHE A 11 -39.27 52.57 -9.14
CA PHE A 11 -38.00 52.97 -8.54
C PHE A 11 -37.69 52.05 -7.36
N THR A 12 -36.39 51.86 -7.13
CA THR A 12 -35.72 51.23 -5.97
C THR A 12 -35.62 49.70 -5.94
N PHE A 13 -34.50 49.18 -6.48
CA PHE A 13 -33.65 48.15 -5.85
C PHE A 13 -32.31 48.07 -6.62
N LEU A 14 -31.38 49.01 -6.34
CA LEU A 14 -30.01 48.98 -6.90
C LEU A 14 -28.92 49.14 -5.83
N GLY A 15 -29.26 49.01 -4.53
CA GLY A 15 -28.32 49.25 -3.43
C GLY A 15 -27.54 48.02 -2.92
N SER A 16 -27.75 46.82 -3.48
CA SER A 16 -27.32 45.58 -2.81
C SER A 16 -26.03 44.93 -3.34
N VAL A 17 -25.39 45.47 -4.36
CA VAL A 17 -24.23 44.79 -5.00
C VAL A 17 -22.92 45.10 -4.28
N ALA A 18 -22.75 46.30 -3.71
CA ALA A 18 -21.48 46.71 -3.09
C ALA A 18 -21.26 46.21 -1.65
N ALA A 19 -22.30 45.72 -0.97
CA ALA A 19 -22.20 45.24 0.42
C ALA A 19 -21.87 43.74 0.54
N GLN A 20 -22.01 42.97 -0.54
CA GLN A 20 -21.64 41.55 -0.55
C GLN A 20 -20.13 41.35 -0.65
N ASP A 21 -19.44 42.22 -1.39
CA ASP A 21 -17.97 42.16 -1.53
C ASP A 21 -17.26 42.43 -0.18
N ASP A 22 -17.83 43.29 0.67
CA ASP A 22 -17.29 43.63 2.00
C ASP A 22 -17.54 42.53 3.05
N LEU A 23 -18.62 41.76 2.92
CA LEU A 23 -18.87 40.60 3.78
C LEU A 23 -17.99 39.39 3.39
N LEU A 24 -17.61 39.29 2.11
CA LEU A 24 -16.73 38.25 1.59
C LEU A 24 -15.25 38.55 1.92
N SER A 25 -14.86 39.83 1.93
CA SER A 25 -13.51 40.26 2.34
C SER A 25 -13.23 40.04 3.84
N LEU A 26 -14.30 39.99 4.66
CA LEU A 26 -14.25 39.62 6.09
C LEU A 26 -13.93 38.14 6.34
N LEU A 27 -13.97 37.27 5.32
CA LEU A 27 -13.63 35.85 5.46
C LEU A 27 -12.11 35.58 5.46
N GLY A 28 -11.28 36.61 5.27
CA GLY A 28 -9.83 36.45 5.14
C GLY A 28 -9.44 35.73 3.85
N GLU A 29 -8.20 35.89 3.41
CA GLU A 29 -7.64 34.97 2.41
C GLU A 29 -7.45 33.62 3.10
N ASP A 30 -8.03 32.54 2.56
CA ASP A 30 -7.74 31.19 3.03
C ASP A 30 -6.23 30.98 3.00
N GLU A 31 -5.58 30.90 4.18
CA GLU A 31 -4.15 30.60 4.23
C GLU A 31 -3.92 29.27 3.51
N GLU A 32 -3.08 29.29 2.47
CA GLU A 32 -2.80 28.08 1.72
C GLU A 32 -2.22 27.03 2.69
N THR A 33 -2.94 25.93 2.90
CA THR A 33 -2.48 24.83 3.77
C THR A 33 -1.80 23.74 2.94
N THR A 34 -1.00 22.89 3.59
CA THR A 34 -0.44 21.71 2.91
C THR A 34 -1.42 20.56 3.01
N GLU A 35 -1.94 20.12 1.87
CA GLU A 35 -2.84 18.98 1.79
C GLU A 35 -2.07 17.75 1.36
N TYR A 36 -1.97 16.75 2.22
CA TYR A 36 -1.32 15.49 1.87
C TYR A 36 -2.28 14.57 1.11
N VAL A 37 -1.80 14.00 0.02
CA VAL A 37 -2.56 13.02 -0.75
C VAL A 37 -2.64 11.71 0.02
N THR A 38 -3.86 11.20 0.17
CA THR A 38 -4.17 9.94 0.86
C THR A 38 -4.89 8.96 -0.06
N ALA A 39 -5.00 7.71 0.40
CA ALA A 39 -5.76 6.65 -0.26
C ALA A 39 -5.34 6.44 -1.72
N ALA A 40 -4.03 6.39 -1.98
CA ALA A 40 -3.48 5.85 -3.22
C ALA A 40 -3.77 4.34 -3.29
N PHE A 41 -3.55 3.62 -2.19
CA PHE A 41 -3.99 2.24 -1.98
C PHE A 41 -4.99 2.16 -0.83
N LYS A 42 -5.77 1.09 -0.74
CA LYS A 42 -6.75 0.92 0.35
C LYS A 42 -6.11 0.48 1.66
N THR A 43 -4.97 -0.21 1.58
CA THR A 43 -4.20 -0.65 2.74
C THR A 43 -2.71 -0.46 2.48
N ASN A 44 -1.89 -0.74 3.49
CA ASN A 44 -0.43 -0.65 3.46
C ASN A 44 0.26 -1.81 2.70
N ARG A 45 -0.54 -2.64 2.02
CA ARG A 45 -0.19 -3.74 1.11
C ARG A 45 -0.87 -3.55 -0.25
N VAL A 46 -0.24 -4.06 -1.31
CA VAL A 46 -0.86 -4.19 -2.63
C VAL A 46 -1.39 -5.61 -2.78
N VAL A 47 -0.52 -6.58 -3.04
CA VAL A 47 -0.79 -8.02 -2.82
C VAL A 47 0.31 -8.60 -1.93
N ASN A 48 1.52 -8.79 -2.46
CA ASN A 48 2.70 -9.17 -1.69
C ASN A 48 3.51 -7.94 -1.28
N LEU A 49 3.50 -6.90 -2.11
CA LEU A 49 4.29 -5.69 -1.89
C LEU A 49 3.73 -4.84 -0.75
N HIS A 50 4.62 -4.15 -0.04
CA HIS A 50 4.22 -3.00 0.75
C HIS A 50 3.77 -1.88 -0.19
N SER A 51 2.60 -1.30 0.09
CA SER A 51 2.14 -0.13 -0.66
C SER A 51 2.80 1.15 -0.14
N LEU A 52 2.63 2.23 -0.90
CA LEU A 52 2.99 3.58 -0.47
C LEU A 52 2.14 4.10 0.70
N GLU A 53 1.13 3.35 1.18
CA GLU A 53 0.37 3.73 2.38
C GLU A 53 1.07 3.28 3.67
N SER A 54 0.83 4.01 4.76
CA SER A 54 1.37 3.71 6.09
C SER A 54 0.21 3.63 7.07
N THR A 55 0.40 2.89 8.16
CA THR A 55 -0.56 2.91 9.26
C THR A 55 -0.50 4.27 9.93
N SER A 56 -1.65 4.93 10.12
CA SER A 56 -1.73 6.26 10.73
C SER A 56 -1.15 6.28 12.14
N GLY A 57 -0.65 7.44 12.58
CA GLY A 57 -0.09 7.62 13.91
C GLY A 57 -1.08 7.20 15.01
N GLY A 58 -0.62 6.36 15.94
CA GLY A 58 -1.42 5.83 17.05
C GLY A 58 -2.36 4.67 16.69
N VAL A 59 -2.44 4.27 15.42
CA VAL A 59 -3.33 3.19 14.97
C VAL A 59 -2.61 1.85 14.93
N LEU A 60 -3.28 0.81 15.42
CA LEU A 60 -2.90 -0.59 15.27
C LEU A 60 -3.76 -1.24 14.18
N ASP A 61 -3.13 -1.75 13.13
CA ASP A 61 -3.75 -2.47 12.02
C ASP A 61 -3.43 -3.97 12.15
N LEU A 62 -4.45 -4.77 12.47
CA LEU A 62 -4.33 -6.23 12.58
C LEU A 62 -4.67 -6.88 11.24
N LYS A 63 -3.76 -7.76 10.77
CA LYS A 63 -3.88 -8.45 9.48
C LYS A 63 -3.84 -9.95 9.68
N ILE A 64 -4.89 -10.62 9.24
CA ILE A 64 -4.98 -12.08 9.19
C ILE A 64 -5.11 -12.46 7.72
N SER A 65 -4.10 -13.15 7.20
CA SER A 65 -4.01 -13.53 5.80
C SER A 65 -4.01 -15.05 5.67
N HIS A 66 -4.79 -15.56 4.72
CA HIS A 66 -4.77 -16.95 4.31
C HIS A 66 -4.23 -17.00 2.88
N ARG A 67 -3.23 -17.83 2.63
CA ARG A 67 -2.75 -18.14 1.29
C ARG A 67 -3.06 -19.60 1.00
N PHE A 68 -3.93 -19.80 0.03
CA PHE A 68 -4.37 -21.10 -0.43
C PHE A 68 -3.43 -21.65 -1.52
N GLY A 69 -3.55 -22.95 -1.79
CA GLY A 69 -2.84 -23.63 -2.87
C GLY A 69 -3.33 -23.23 -4.26
N MET A 70 -2.85 -23.95 -5.27
CA MET A 70 -3.21 -23.64 -6.66
C MET A 70 -4.68 -23.96 -6.94
N LEU A 71 -5.38 -23.03 -7.59
CA LEU A 71 -6.81 -23.19 -7.93
C LEU A 71 -7.09 -24.32 -8.92
N ASN A 72 -6.11 -24.66 -9.76
CA ASN A 72 -6.25 -25.66 -10.82
C ASN A 72 -6.12 -27.12 -10.32
N LEU A 73 -6.03 -27.34 -9.01
CA LEU A 73 -5.98 -28.68 -8.41
C LEU A 73 -7.35 -29.39 -8.38
N GLY A 74 -8.43 -28.68 -8.70
CA GLY A 74 -9.77 -29.24 -8.85
C GLY A 74 -10.46 -29.58 -7.53
N ALA A 75 -11.64 -30.20 -7.62
CA ALA A 75 -12.52 -30.45 -6.47
C ALA A 75 -11.92 -31.40 -5.42
N TYR A 76 -10.97 -32.27 -5.79
CA TYR A 76 -10.33 -33.21 -4.87
C TYR A 76 -9.52 -32.48 -3.78
N GLU A 77 -8.78 -31.44 -4.17
CA GLU A 77 -8.01 -30.56 -3.25
C GLU A 77 -8.83 -29.31 -2.87
N LEU A 78 -10.15 -29.36 -3.05
CA LEU A 78 -11.09 -28.25 -2.86
C LEU A 78 -10.61 -26.93 -3.51
N PHE A 79 -10.11 -27.01 -4.75
CA PHE A 79 -9.56 -25.88 -5.50
C PHE A 79 -8.42 -25.14 -4.75
N GLY A 80 -7.57 -25.91 -4.06
CA GLY A 80 -6.44 -25.40 -3.29
C GLY A 80 -6.77 -24.98 -1.86
N LEU A 81 -8.03 -25.04 -1.44
CA LEU A 81 -8.44 -24.67 -0.07
C LEU A 81 -7.89 -25.62 1.01
N ASP A 82 -7.62 -26.89 0.66
CA ASP A 82 -7.02 -27.87 1.57
C ASP A 82 -5.58 -27.49 1.95
N GLN A 83 -4.90 -26.75 1.08
CA GLN A 83 -3.54 -26.26 1.30
C GLN A 83 -3.60 -24.81 1.75
N ALA A 84 -3.49 -24.54 3.04
CA ALA A 84 -3.54 -23.18 3.57
C ALA A 84 -2.33 -22.85 4.44
N SER A 85 -1.71 -21.71 4.15
CA SER A 85 -0.82 -21.04 5.08
C SER A 85 -1.49 -19.81 5.66
N ILE A 86 -1.25 -19.53 6.94
CA ILE A 86 -1.87 -18.45 7.68
C ILE A 86 -0.76 -17.52 8.16
N ARG A 87 -0.94 -16.23 7.95
CA ARG A 87 -0.12 -15.19 8.57
C ARG A 87 -0.99 -14.32 9.47
N ILE A 88 -0.53 -14.11 10.69
CA ILE A 88 -1.09 -13.12 11.63
C ILE A 88 -0.03 -12.04 11.81
N GLY A 89 -0.41 -10.78 11.62
CA GLY A 89 0.48 -9.65 11.86
C GLY A 89 -0.23 -8.43 12.40
N ALA A 90 0.57 -7.53 12.94
CA ALA A 90 0.16 -6.29 13.55
C ALA A 90 1.10 -5.18 13.12
N ASP A 91 0.53 -4.13 12.55
CA ASP A 91 1.28 -2.96 12.08
C ASP A 91 0.86 -1.76 12.93
N TYR A 92 1.80 -1.07 13.55
CA TYR A 92 1.56 0.10 14.39
C TYR A 92 2.18 1.36 13.78
N GLY A 93 1.36 2.39 13.60
CA GLY A 93 1.83 3.70 13.19
C GLY A 93 2.41 4.45 14.38
N ILE A 94 3.74 4.58 14.45
CA ILE A 94 4.39 5.46 15.44
C ILE A 94 4.05 6.92 15.10
N THR A 95 4.08 7.26 13.81
CA THR A 95 3.60 8.53 13.25
C THR A 95 2.95 8.26 11.89
N ASP A 96 2.35 9.28 11.26
CA ASP A 96 1.84 9.17 9.88
C ASP A 96 2.93 8.89 8.83
N GLN A 97 4.21 8.98 9.21
CA GLN A 97 5.36 8.70 8.36
C GLN A 97 6.07 7.39 8.73
N LEU A 98 6.02 6.97 10.00
CA LEU A 98 6.77 5.83 10.51
C LEU A 98 5.82 4.74 10.98
N THR A 99 5.85 3.60 10.32
CA THR A 99 5.14 2.38 10.71
C THR A 99 6.14 1.30 11.07
N ILE A 100 5.89 0.60 12.17
CA ILE A 100 6.55 -0.66 12.47
C ILE A 100 5.53 -1.79 12.37
N GLY A 101 5.97 -3.00 12.12
CA GLY A 101 5.07 -4.14 12.18
C GLY A 101 5.80 -5.43 12.46
N MET A 102 5.04 -6.42 12.90
CA MET A 102 5.53 -7.76 13.14
C MET A 102 4.48 -8.79 12.75
N GLY A 103 4.92 -10.01 12.51
CA GLY A 103 4.00 -11.09 12.23
C GLY A 103 4.61 -12.47 12.34
N ARG A 104 3.73 -13.44 12.18
CA ARG A 104 4.06 -14.86 12.16
C ARG A 104 3.29 -15.53 11.05
N SER A 105 4.01 -16.23 10.17
CA SER A 105 3.46 -17.12 9.15
C SER A 105 3.57 -18.58 9.59
N SER A 106 2.56 -19.38 9.25
CA SER A 106 2.64 -20.84 9.36
C SER A 106 3.53 -21.45 8.28
N PHE A 107 3.72 -20.75 7.15
CA PHE A 107 4.69 -21.08 6.12
C PHE A 107 6.10 -20.96 6.68
N GLU A 108 6.87 -22.05 6.62
CA GLU A 108 8.23 -22.17 7.18
C GLU A 108 8.39 -21.77 8.65
N LYS A 109 7.26 -21.69 9.39
CA LYS A 109 7.20 -21.18 10.76
C LYS A 109 7.94 -19.84 10.90
N THR A 110 7.75 -18.94 9.96
CA THR A 110 8.52 -17.70 9.89
C THR A 110 7.94 -16.63 10.82
N TYR A 111 8.81 -15.96 11.57
CA TYR A 111 8.49 -14.69 12.24
C TYR A 111 9.15 -13.55 11.47
N ASP A 112 8.45 -12.43 11.35
CA ASP A 112 8.95 -11.26 10.63
C ASP A 112 8.69 -9.97 11.41
N GLY A 113 9.57 -8.99 11.22
CA GLY A 113 9.45 -7.65 11.74
C GLY A 113 9.93 -6.64 10.69
N PHE A 114 9.30 -5.47 10.64
CA PHE A 114 9.65 -4.45 9.67
C PHE A 114 9.48 -3.03 10.21
N LEU A 115 10.15 -2.10 9.54
CA LEU A 115 9.93 -0.66 9.64
C LEU A 115 9.70 -0.08 8.24
N LYS A 116 8.83 0.91 8.15
CA LYS A 116 8.57 1.67 6.94
C LYS A 116 8.51 3.16 7.25
N PHE A 117 9.34 3.93 6.58
CA PHE A 117 9.48 5.38 6.78
C PHE A 117 9.22 6.16 5.49
N LYS A 118 8.17 6.98 5.47
CA LYS A 118 7.83 7.92 4.39
C LYS A 118 8.63 9.21 4.55
N PHE A 119 9.67 9.38 3.74
CA PHE A 119 10.49 10.59 3.75
C PHE A 119 9.98 11.67 2.77
N LEU A 120 9.21 11.29 1.73
CA LEU A 120 8.43 12.22 0.90
C LEU A 120 6.96 11.83 0.92
N ARG A 121 6.09 12.83 0.99
CA ARG A 121 4.63 12.66 0.93
C ARG A 121 4.10 13.54 -0.18
N GLN A 122 3.35 12.94 -1.10
CA GLN A 122 2.66 13.69 -2.15
C GLN A 122 1.71 14.72 -1.51
N SER A 123 1.76 15.97 -1.97
CA SER A 123 0.97 17.06 -1.40
C SER A 123 0.66 18.18 -2.39
N THR A 124 -0.43 18.90 -2.12
CA THR A 124 -0.91 20.09 -2.83
C THR A 124 -1.02 21.30 -1.89
N GLY A 125 -1.39 22.46 -2.44
CA GLY A 125 -1.43 23.74 -1.72
C GLY A 125 -0.03 24.28 -1.45
N LYS A 126 0.21 24.74 -0.21
CA LYS A 126 1.44 25.45 0.21
C LYS A 126 2.73 24.69 -0.09
N ARG A 127 2.71 23.36 0.06
CA ARG A 127 3.82 22.49 -0.33
C ARG A 127 3.38 21.60 -1.47
N LYS A 128 4.01 21.78 -2.63
CA LYS A 128 3.78 20.95 -3.82
C LYS A 128 4.83 19.85 -3.89
N MET A 129 4.41 18.61 -3.64
CA MET A 129 5.25 17.43 -3.75
C MET A 129 4.55 16.42 -4.68
N PRO A 130 5.11 16.10 -5.85
CA PRO A 130 4.41 15.31 -6.86
C PRO A 130 4.35 13.81 -6.55
N ILE A 131 5.17 13.30 -5.63
CA ILE A 131 5.32 11.87 -5.35
C ILE A 131 5.36 11.58 -3.85
N THR A 132 5.03 10.34 -3.50
CA THR A 132 5.32 9.76 -2.19
C THR A 132 6.52 8.84 -2.32
N ALA A 133 7.44 8.91 -1.37
CA ALA A 133 8.60 8.03 -1.31
C ALA A 133 8.79 7.49 0.11
N ALA A 134 9.05 6.20 0.23
CA ALA A 134 9.28 5.53 1.49
C ALA A 134 10.44 4.53 1.41
N LEU A 135 11.13 4.36 2.53
CA LEU A 135 12.08 3.27 2.75
C LEU A 135 11.40 2.20 3.58
N PHE A 136 11.64 0.96 3.22
CA PHE A 136 11.17 -0.21 3.94
C PHE A 136 12.37 -1.12 4.24
N ALA A 137 12.42 -1.63 5.46
CA ALA A 137 13.37 -2.64 5.87
C ALA A 137 12.66 -3.69 6.73
N SER A 138 12.90 -4.97 6.45
CA SER A 138 12.40 -6.08 7.26
C SER A 138 13.48 -7.09 7.57
N THR A 139 13.30 -7.75 8.70
CA THR A 139 14.03 -8.97 9.06
C THR A 139 13.01 -10.09 9.24
N ALA A 140 13.30 -11.26 8.70
CA ALA A 140 12.53 -12.46 8.90
C ALA A 140 13.42 -13.59 9.41
N ILE A 141 12.84 -14.48 10.22
CA ILE A 141 13.51 -15.65 10.76
C ILE A 141 12.66 -16.89 10.52
N GLN A 142 13.21 -17.87 9.80
CA GLN A 142 12.61 -19.19 9.67
C GLN A 142 12.86 -20.02 10.93
N THR A 143 11.81 -20.55 11.56
CA THR A 143 11.93 -21.29 12.84
C THR A 143 11.62 -22.78 12.72
N LEU A 144 11.64 -23.34 11.51
CA LEU A 144 11.59 -24.78 11.30
C LEU A 144 12.66 -25.49 12.14
N ARG A 145 12.32 -26.64 12.73
CA ARG A 145 13.31 -27.46 13.43
C ARG A 145 14.43 -27.85 12.46
N TRP A 146 15.67 -27.87 12.95
CA TRP A 146 16.79 -28.31 12.13
C TRP A 146 16.60 -29.77 11.73
N GLN A 147 16.82 -30.07 10.44
CA GLN A 147 16.75 -31.44 9.94
C GLN A 147 17.87 -32.30 10.54
N ASN A 148 19.06 -31.73 10.68
CA ASN A 148 20.22 -32.34 11.31
C ASN A 148 20.55 -31.54 12.59
N PRO A 149 20.05 -31.94 13.78
CA PRO A 149 20.25 -31.19 15.01
C PRO A 149 21.70 -31.28 15.52
N ASP A 150 22.42 -32.33 15.18
CA ASP A 150 23.77 -32.62 15.72
C ASP A 150 24.90 -31.82 15.05
N ARG A 151 24.61 -31.10 13.95
CA ARG A 151 25.58 -30.20 13.31
C ARG A 151 25.59 -28.83 13.99
N GLU A 152 26.67 -28.09 13.79
CA GLU A 152 26.70 -26.67 14.14
C GLU A 152 25.67 -25.90 13.30
N ASN A 153 24.68 -25.35 14.00
CA ASN A 153 23.55 -24.68 13.39
C ASN A 153 23.49 -23.24 13.89
N LEU A 154 23.97 -22.31 13.07
CA LEU A 154 24.02 -20.91 13.44
C LEU A 154 22.62 -20.28 13.39
N PHE A 155 22.28 -19.50 14.42
CA PHE A 155 21.07 -18.69 14.43
C PHE A 155 21.02 -17.72 13.24
N SER A 156 22.17 -17.12 12.91
CA SER A 156 22.31 -16.18 11.80
C SER A 156 21.93 -16.81 10.47
N SER A 157 22.13 -18.11 10.27
CA SER A 157 21.73 -18.81 9.03
C SER A 157 20.23 -18.80 8.76
N ARG A 158 19.41 -18.50 9.78
CA ARG A 158 17.94 -18.45 9.65
C ARG A 158 17.41 -17.07 9.26
N LEU A 159 18.29 -16.07 9.17
CA LEU A 159 17.89 -14.68 8.99
C LEU A 159 17.83 -14.30 7.52
N TYR A 160 16.80 -13.54 7.20
CA TYR A 160 16.51 -12.97 5.89
C TYR A 160 16.26 -11.49 6.07
N TYR A 161 16.74 -10.68 5.15
CA TYR A 161 16.50 -9.23 5.15
C TYR A 161 15.89 -8.81 3.83
N THR A 162 15.00 -7.82 3.89
CA THR A 162 14.44 -7.20 2.70
C THR A 162 14.50 -5.70 2.84
N PHE A 163 15.04 -5.03 1.84
CA PHE A 163 15.10 -3.57 1.75
C PHE A 163 14.35 -3.13 0.49
N GLN A 164 13.47 -2.14 0.61
CA GLN A 164 12.76 -1.58 -0.53
C GLN A 164 12.78 -0.06 -0.49
N MET A 165 12.91 0.54 -1.67
CA MET A 165 12.62 1.95 -1.89
C MET A 165 11.29 2.04 -2.64
N ILE A 166 10.24 2.47 -1.97
CA ILE A 166 8.89 2.56 -2.54
C ILE A 166 8.67 3.96 -3.07
N LEU A 167 8.49 4.10 -4.38
CA LEU A 167 8.28 5.38 -5.08
C LEU A 167 6.93 5.32 -5.78
N GLY A 168 6.03 6.24 -5.51
CA GLY A 168 4.70 6.17 -6.10
C GLY A 168 3.95 7.49 -6.14
N ARG A 169 2.85 7.48 -6.88
CA ARG A 169 1.97 8.63 -7.07
C ARG A 169 0.52 8.17 -7.23
N LYS A 170 -0.39 8.93 -6.64
CA LYS A 170 -1.80 8.93 -7.01
C LYS A 170 -2.01 9.99 -8.09
N PHE A 171 -2.32 9.55 -9.31
CA PHE A 171 -2.49 10.46 -10.45
C PHE A 171 -3.89 11.06 -10.49
N SER A 172 -4.88 10.30 -10.04
CA SER A 172 -6.27 10.72 -9.96
C SER A 172 -6.97 10.00 -8.80
N GLU A 173 -8.23 10.31 -8.56
CA GLU A 173 -9.05 9.53 -7.62
C GLU A 173 -9.17 8.05 -8.04
N GLY A 174 -9.08 7.78 -9.35
CA GLY A 174 -9.27 6.46 -9.94
C GLY A 174 -8.00 5.64 -10.11
N PHE A 175 -6.82 6.26 -10.13
CA PHE A 175 -5.58 5.57 -10.50
C PHE A 175 -4.37 6.01 -9.65
N SER A 176 -3.62 5.01 -9.19
CA SER A 176 -2.33 5.18 -8.52
C SER A 176 -1.35 4.09 -8.96
N MET A 177 -0.06 4.37 -8.86
CA MET A 177 0.98 3.39 -9.12
C MET A 177 2.19 3.60 -8.21
N GLN A 178 3.00 2.56 -8.09
CA GLN A 178 4.31 2.60 -7.46
C GLN A 178 5.32 1.69 -8.16
N LEU A 179 6.58 2.02 -7.97
CA LEU A 179 7.73 1.18 -8.26
C LEU A 179 8.47 0.92 -6.94
N SER A 180 9.08 -0.24 -6.83
CA SER A 180 9.75 -0.69 -5.61
C SER A 180 11.00 -1.51 -5.93
N PRO A 181 12.13 -0.84 -6.26
CA PRO A 181 13.44 -1.49 -6.21
C PRO A 181 13.63 -2.16 -4.86
N THR A 182 14.02 -3.43 -4.91
CA THR A 182 14.05 -4.35 -3.77
C THR A 182 15.36 -5.12 -3.76
N LEU A 183 15.97 -5.23 -2.58
CA LEU A 183 17.06 -6.16 -2.28
C LEU A 183 16.57 -7.13 -1.22
N VAL A 184 16.71 -8.43 -1.48
CA VAL A 184 16.52 -9.50 -0.51
C VAL A 184 17.88 -10.12 -0.22
N HIS A 185 18.28 -10.17 1.05
CA HIS A 185 19.49 -10.85 1.50
C HIS A 185 19.12 -12.10 2.28
N ARG A 186 19.73 -13.23 1.93
CA ARG A 186 19.60 -14.52 2.60
C ARG A 186 20.93 -14.83 3.27
N ASN A 187 20.96 -15.00 4.59
CA ASN A 187 22.22 -15.33 5.26
C ASN A 187 22.75 -16.72 4.88
N LEU A 188 21.85 -17.65 4.56
CA LEU A 188 22.19 -18.98 4.08
C LEU A 188 21.38 -19.31 2.82
N VAL A 189 22.07 -19.84 1.82
CA VAL A 189 21.50 -20.38 0.59
C VAL A 189 21.64 -21.90 0.57
N SER A 190 20.77 -22.58 -0.17
CA SER A 190 20.74 -24.06 -0.22
C SER A 190 21.94 -24.64 -0.96
N VAL A 191 22.44 -23.94 -1.98
CA VAL A 191 23.55 -24.37 -2.84
C VAL A 191 24.50 -23.21 -3.11
N THR A 192 25.77 -23.49 -3.35
CA THR A 192 26.83 -22.48 -3.55
C THR A 192 26.72 -21.72 -4.87
N THR A 193 25.92 -22.20 -5.81
CA THR A 193 25.63 -21.51 -7.07
C THR A 193 24.57 -20.41 -6.92
N GLU A 194 23.85 -20.37 -5.80
CA GLU A 194 22.92 -19.29 -5.49
C GLU A 194 23.63 -18.12 -4.81
N ALA A 195 23.32 -16.90 -5.24
CA ALA A 195 23.77 -15.70 -4.54
C ALA A 195 22.94 -15.45 -3.28
N ASN A 196 23.59 -14.97 -2.21
CA ASN A 196 22.89 -14.54 -1.00
C ASN A 196 21.96 -13.35 -1.25
N ASP A 197 22.33 -12.47 -2.19
CA ASP A 197 21.56 -11.29 -2.57
C ASP A 197 20.69 -11.53 -3.80
N VAL A 198 19.44 -11.08 -3.72
CA VAL A 198 18.48 -11.08 -4.82
C VAL A 198 17.95 -9.66 -5.03
N LEU A 199 18.21 -9.10 -6.20
CA LEU A 199 17.77 -7.79 -6.66
C LEU A 199 16.53 -7.93 -7.54
N ALA A 200 15.52 -7.13 -7.23
CA ALA A 200 14.27 -7.08 -7.99
C ALA A 200 13.79 -5.64 -8.17
N VAL A 201 13.00 -5.43 -9.21
CA VAL A 201 12.21 -4.21 -9.41
C VAL A 201 10.76 -4.63 -9.47
N ALA A 202 9.98 -4.17 -8.51
CA ALA A 202 8.56 -4.42 -8.49
C ALA A 202 7.77 -3.20 -8.97
N ALA A 203 6.70 -3.44 -9.72
CA ALA A 203 5.73 -2.43 -10.11
C ALA A 203 4.36 -2.81 -9.57
N ALA A 204 3.61 -1.83 -9.08
CA ALA A 204 2.25 -2.03 -8.62
C ALA A 204 1.35 -0.89 -9.05
N GLY A 205 0.10 -1.21 -9.35
CA GLY A 205 -0.93 -0.25 -9.73
C GLY A 205 -2.26 -0.57 -9.07
N ARG A 206 -3.05 0.47 -8.84
CA ARG A 206 -4.43 0.33 -8.38
C ARG A 206 -5.38 1.14 -9.24
N ILE A 207 -6.49 0.49 -9.61
CA ILE A 207 -7.62 1.11 -10.30
C ILE A 207 -8.85 1.05 -9.38
N LYS A 208 -9.49 2.19 -9.14
CA LYS A 208 -10.76 2.26 -8.40
C LYS A 208 -11.90 1.79 -9.29
N LEU A 209 -12.55 0.68 -8.93
CA LEU A 209 -13.71 0.16 -9.65
C LEU A 209 -15.03 0.74 -9.12
N SER A 210 -15.12 0.95 -7.80
CA SER A 210 -16.27 1.59 -7.16
C SER A 210 -15.84 2.35 -5.90
N LYS A 211 -16.81 2.91 -5.15
CA LYS A 211 -16.52 3.55 -3.85
C LYS A 211 -15.82 2.59 -2.88
N ARG A 212 -16.19 1.30 -2.91
CA ARG A 212 -15.72 0.26 -1.97
C ARG A 212 -14.82 -0.80 -2.59
N VAL A 213 -14.68 -0.83 -3.91
CA VAL A 213 -13.89 -1.87 -4.60
C VAL A 213 -12.73 -1.25 -5.38
N GLY A 214 -11.52 -1.76 -5.16
CA GLY A 214 -10.33 -1.45 -5.96
C GLY A 214 -9.73 -2.71 -6.55
N LEU A 215 -9.22 -2.60 -7.77
CA LEU A 215 -8.40 -3.62 -8.43
C LEU A 215 -6.93 -3.24 -8.26
N ASN A 216 -6.12 -4.19 -7.81
CA ASN A 216 -4.68 -4.09 -7.67
C ASN A 216 -4.01 -5.03 -8.66
N LEU A 217 -2.89 -4.60 -9.22
CA LEU A 217 -2.00 -5.41 -10.03
C LEU A 217 -0.58 -5.17 -9.53
N GLU A 218 0.19 -6.23 -9.36
CA GLU A 218 1.63 -6.11 -9.11
C GLU A 218 2.43 -7.11 -9.94
N TYR A 219 3.62 -6.69 -10.36
CA TYR A 219 4.59 -7.52 -11.04
C TYR A 219 5.96 -7.34 -10.39
N ILE A 220 6.57 -8.43 -9.96
CA ILE A 220 7.90 -8.46 -9.34
C ILE A 220 8.87 -9.07 -10.35
N TYR A 221 9.70 -8.21 -10.95
CA TYR A 221 10.74 -8.61 -11.87
C TYR A 221 12.05 -8.79 -11.12
N VAL A 222 12.49 -10.03 -10.94
CA VAL A 222 13.82 -10.34 -10.41
C VAL A 222 14.83 -10.19 -11.56
N LEU A 223 15.99 -9.58 -11.27
CA LEU A 223 17.02 -9.39 -12.27
C LEU A 223 17.55 -10.75 -12.77
N PRO A 224 18.08 -10.82 -14.00
CA PRO A 224 18.58 -12.07 -14.59
C PRO A 224 19.59 -12.80 -13.72
N ASP A 225 19.64 -14.13 -13.88
CA ASP A 225 20.61 -15.04 -13.25
C ASP A 225 20.60 -15.10 -11.71
N GLN A 226 19.45 -14.75 -11.10
CA GLN A 226 19.28 -14.76 -9.62
C GLN A 226 18.19 -15.72 -9.12
N LEU A 227 17.38 -16.24 -10.03
CA LEU A 227 16.35 -17.24 -9.72
C LEU A 227 16.86 -18.64 -10.07
N ALA A 228 16.59 -19.60 -9.19
CA ALA A 228 16.74 -21.00 -9.53
C ALA A 228 15.73 -21.39 -10.64
N PRO A 229 16.01 -22.41 -11.48
CA PRO A 229 15.22 -22.73 -12.66
C PRO A 229 13.72 -22.98 -12.41
N GLU A 230 13.35 -23.39 -11.20
CA GLU A 230 11.97 -23.64 -10.76
C GLU A 230 11.19 -22.36 -10.42
N TYR A 231 11.86 -21.24 -10.20
CA TYR A 231 11.23 -19.98 -9.82
C TYR A 231 11.01 -19.06 -11.02
N GLN A 232 9.93 -18.28 -10.96
CA GLN A 232 9.55 -17.32 -11.98
C GLN A 232 9.25 -15.96 -11.36
N ASN A 233 9.28 -14.93 -12.18
CA ASN A 233 8.79 -13.61 -11.80
C ASN A 233 7.31 -13.69 -11.41
N SER A 234 6.95 -12.95 -10.37
CA SER A 234 5.59 -12.99 -9.81
C SER A 234 4.70 -11.94 -10.45
N LEU A 235 3.56 -12.36 -10.99
CA LEU A 235 2.45 -11.49 -11.38
C LEU A 235 1.29 -11.79 -10.45
N SER A 236 0.71 -10.77 -9.83
CA SER A 236 -0.46 -10.93 -8.98
C SER A 236 -1.54 -9.90 -9.30
N ILE A 237 -2.79 -10.35 -9.23
CA ILE A 237 -3.98 -9.54 -9.37
C ILE A 237 -4.82 -9.67 -8.11
N GLY A 238 -5.35 -8.56 -7.60
CA GLY A 238 -6.12 -8.57 -6.36
C GLY A 238 -7.25 -7.57 -6.32
N PHE A 239 -8.25 -7.83 -5.49
CA PHE A 239 -9.36 -6.94 -5.22
C PHE A 239 -9.36 -6.55 -3.75
N ASP A 240 -9.43 -5.25 -3.50
CA ASP A 240 -9.67 -4.69 -2.18
C ASP A 240 -11.16 -4.36 -2.04
N ILE A 241 -11.81 -4.92 -1.03
CA ILE A 241 -13.22 -4.69 -0.72
C ILE A 241 -13.33 -4.05 0.67
N GLU A 242 -13.78 -2.80 0.71
CA GLU A 242 -13.94 -2.02 1.93
C GLU A 242 -15.33 -2.21 2.56
N THR A 243 -15.35 -2.53 3.85
CA THR A 243 -16.56 -2.75 4.65
C THR A 243 -16.47 -1.98 5.98
N GLY A 244 -16.81 -0.69 5.94
CA GLY A 244 -17.11 0.12 7.13
C GLY A 244 -16.06 0.07 8.26
N GLY A 245 -14.77 -0.04 7.91
CA GLY A 245 -13.66 -0.17 8.87
C GLY A 245 -12.72 -1.34 8.60
N HIS A 246 -13.14 -2.32 7.80
CA HIS A 246 -12.29 -3.44 7.39
C HIS A 246 -12.05 -3.44 5.88
N VAL A 247 -10.87 -3.90 5.46
CA VAL A 247 -10.53 -4.13 4.06
C VAL A 247 -10.24 -5.61 3.88
N PHE A 248 -11.02 -6.26 3.01
CA PHE A 248 -10.75 -7.63 2.58
C PHE A 248 -9.95 -7.59 1.29
N GLN A 249 -8.85 -8.33 1.24
CA GLN A 249 -8.04 -8.50 0.03
C GLN A 249 -8.18 -9.93 -0.48
N LEU A 250 -8.61 -10.07 -1.73
CA LEU A 250 -8.69 -11.34 -2.45
C LEU A 250 -7.75 -11.27 -3.64
N HIS A 251 -6.82 -12.21 -3.79
CA HIS A 251 -5.81 -12.12 -4.83
C HIS A 251 -5.38 -13.48 -5.36
N LEU A 252 -4.88 -13.48 -6.59
CA LEU A 252 -4.26 -14.60 -7.31
C LEU A 252 -2.86 -14.19 -7.76
#